data_AF-A0A7S1I8C7-F1
#
_entry.id   AF-A0A7S1I8C7-F1
#
_cell.length_a   1.000
_cell.length_b   1.000
_cell.length_c   1.000
_cell.angle_alpha   90.00
_cell.angle_beta   90.00
_cell.angle_gamma   90.00
#
_symmetry.space_group_name_H-M   'P 1'
#
loop_
_entity.id
_entity.type
_entity.pdbx_description
1 polymer ?
#
loop_
_entity_poly.entity_id
_entity_poly.type
_entity_poly.pdbx_seq_one_letter_code
_entity_poly.pdbx_strand_id
1 'polypeptide(L)'
;QECLFFFVHFRVRVPPMHGSCTFAVISLFTSFLTSQGACPVSRWIDASTPDAACSGKYDSEGYPLVMVFSDEFNMDNRSFVDGHDPKWTAIAGFPERKQAHLNGYTDLAEYATTRGGVLKLKVASRQTGQSAAPGYPSISRTFSVPMLQSWNKFCFMGGYVEISARLPGAATQPGMQAQFSLVGNLARVTAAETMVGVWPWSYDDCPPQNDVAANQDPSVKQTISKCKGAEFTEQYGLAANKGRGAPQIDILRAFAGTHQGDYKTHKVDTGACPAETQAV
;
A
#
# COMPACT_ATOMS: atom_id res chain seq x y z
N GLN A 1 -16.94 10.30 16.95
CA GLN A 1 -15.54 10.26 16.44
C GLN A 1 -15.35 8.88 15.88
N GLU A 2 -15.34 8.74 14.55
CA GLU A 2 -15.15 7.44 13.89
C GLU A 2 -13.66 7.19 13.72
N CYS A 3 -13.20 6.00 14.09
CA CYS A 3 -11.81 5.59 14.00
C CYS A 3 -11.70 4.34 13.12
N LEU A 4 -10.71 4.32 12.26
CA LEU A 4 -10.26 3.14 11.53
C LEU A 4 -9.34 2.28 12.39
N PHE A 5 -9.34 0.96 12.16
CA PHE A 5 -8.44 0.01 12.82
C PHE A 5 -7.66 -0.79 11.77
N PHE A 6 -6.36 -1.04 11.97
CA PHE A 6 -5.51 -1.78 11.03
C PHE A 6 -4.52 -2.73 11.73
N PHE A 7 -4.12 -3.77 10.99
CA PHE A 7 -2.92 -4.61 11.13
C PHE A 7 -2.35 -4.88 9.75
N VAL A 8 -1.03 -5.10 9.63
CA VAL A 8 -0.38 -5.23 8.30
C VAL A 8 0.70 -6.29 8.31
N HIS A 9 0.65 -7.22 7.35
CA HIS A 9 1.71 -8.20 7.06
C HIS A 9 2.18 -8.09 5.60
N PHE A 10 3.50 -8.18 5.38
CA PHE A 10 4.11 -8.30 4.05
C PHE A 10 5.01 -9.53 3.98
N ARG A 11 4.86 -10.29 2.90
CA ARG A 11 5.68 -11.48 2.60
C ARG A 11 6.24 -11.35 1.18
N VAL A 12 7.49 -11.78 0.97
CA VAL A 12 8.16 -11.76 -0.36
C VAL A 12 8.69 -13.14 -0.72
N ARG A 13 8.90 -13.38 -2.01
CA ARG A 13 9.62 -14.56 -2.49
C ARG A 13 11.12 -14.38 -2.20
N VAL A 14 11.76 -15.40 -1.65
CA VAL A 14 13.22 -15.47 -1.61
C VAL A 14 13.69 -16.14 -2.89
N PRO A 15 14.48 -15.47 -3.76
CA PRO A 15 15.00 -16.12 -4.96
C PRO A 15 15.90 -17.30 -4.55
N PRO A 16 15.86 -18.44 -5.25
CA PRO A 16 16.75 -19.54 -4.95
C PRO A 16 18.19 -19.08 -5.19
N MET A 17 19.08 -19.31 -4.21
CA MET A 17 20.53 -19.08 -4.37
C MET A 17 21.09 -20.01 -5.43
N HIS A 18 20.96 -19.64 -6.70
CA HIS A 18 21.68 -20.27 -7.81
C HIS A 18 22.97 -19.51 -8.01
N GLY A 19 24.05 -20.03 -7.45
CA GLY A 19 25.39 -19.52 -7.67
C GLY A 19 26.39 -20.21 -6.75
N SER A 20 27.08 -21.22 -7.27
CA SER A 20 28.35 -21.70 -6.72
C SER A 20 29.35 -20.54 -6.70
N CYS A 21 29.38 -19.81 -5.58
CA CYS A 21 30.52 -19.00 -5.19
C CYS A 21 30.97 -19.54 -3.84
N THR A 22 32.02 -20.35 -3.87
CA THR A 22 32.72 -20.85 -2.70
C THR A 22 33.38 -19.68 -1.97
N PHE A 23 32.59 -18.94 -1.19
CA PHE A 23 33.15 -18.17 -0.08
C PHE A 23 33.34 -19.14 1.07
N ALA A 24 34.59 -19.32 1.49
CA ALA A 24 34.91 -19.97 2.75
C ALA A 24 34.36 -19.12 3.90
N VAL A 25 33.08 -19.27 4.18
CA VAL A 25 32.48 -18.78 5.41
C VAL A 25 32.78 -19.84 6.45
N ILE A 26 33.61 -19.46 7.44
CA ILE A 26 33.87 -20.24 8.64
C ILE A 26 32.52 -20.70 9.19
N SER A 27 32.29 -22.00 9.09
CA SER A 27 31.04 -22.62 9.46
C SER A 27 30.98 -22.72 10.99
N LEU A 28 30.49 -21.65 11.62
CA LEU A 28 29.78 -21.77 12.88
C LEU A 28 28.39 -22.29 12.54
N PHE A 29 28.26 -23.61 12.39
CA PHE A 29 26.96 -24.28 12.47
C PHE A 29 26.45 -24.11 13.91
N THR A 30 25.90 -22.93 14.22
CA THR A 30 24.77 -22.88 15.14
C THR A 30 23.67 -23.60 14.41
N SER A 31 23.31 -24.77 14.92
CA SER A 31 22.14 -25.53 14.55
C SER A 31 20.93 -24.59 14.65
N PHE A 32 20.55 -23.97 13.53
CA PHE A 32 19.20 -23.45 13.37
C PHE A 32 18.32 -24.69 13.35
N LEU A 33 17.88 -25.09 14.54
CA LEU A 33 16.59 -25.74 14.68
C LEU A 33 15.60 -24.81 13.98
N THR A 34 15.28 -25.14 12.74
CA THR A 34 14.12 -24.61 12.06
C THR A 34 12.94 -25.07 12.90
N SER A 35 12.53 -24.27 13.89
CA SER A 35 11.19 -24.36 14.40
C SER A 35 10.30 -24.02 13.20
N GLN A 36 9.80 -25.06 12.53
CA GLN A 36 8.74 -24.92 11.55
C GLN A 36 7.59 -24.22 12.28
N GLY A 37 7.47 -22.90 12.07
CA GLY A 37 6.48 -22.07 12.76
C GLY A 37 6.98 -20.68 13.12
N ALA A 38 8.20 -20.51 13.62
CA ALA A 38 8.60 -19.21 14.16
C ALA A 38 8.91 -18.17 13.07
N CYS A 39 8.48 -16.94 13.32
CA CYS A 39 8.80 -15.81 12.46
C CYS A 39 10.31 -15.53 12.37
N PRO A 40 10.84 -15.11 11.21
CA PRO A 40 12.21 -14.65 11.11
C PRO A 40 12.48 -13.50 12.08
N VAL A 41 13.65 -13.52 12.75
CA VAL A 41 14.06 -12.40 13.61
C VAL A 41 14.49 -11.24 12.72
N SER A 42 13.71 -10.17 12.72
CA SER A 42 13.97 -8.96 11.93
C SER A 42 13.37 -7.75 12.64
N ARG A 43 14.04 -6.59 12.57
CA ARG A 43 13.50 -5.32 13.09
C ARG A 43 12.19 -4.88 12.40
N TRP A 44 11.90 -5.43 11.22
CA TRP A 44 10.71 -5.12 10.44
C TRP A 44 9.52 -6.00 10.80
N ILE A 45 9.75 -7.10 11.51
CA ILE A 45 8.73 -8.04 11.96
C ILE A 45 8.41 -7.72 13.41
N ASP A 46 7.14 -7.50 13.71
CA ASP A 46 6.66 -7.29 15.07
C ASP A 46 6.91 -8.56 15.91
N ALA A 47 7.47 -8.38 17.11
CA ALA A 47 7.76 -9.49 18.03
C ALA A 47 6.48 -10.20 18.52
N SER A 48 5.32 -9.53 18.40
CA SER A 48 4.01 -10.09 18.73
C SER A 48 3.30 -10.73 17.53
N THR A 49 3.91 -10.77 16.34
CA THR A 49 3.32 -11.46 15.19
C THR A 49 3.18 -12.95 15.47
N PRO A 50 1.98 -13.53 15.32
CA PRO A 50 1.77 -14.95 15.55
C PRO A 50 2.61 -15.80 14.58
N ASP A 51 3.25 -16.84 15.10
CA ASP A 51 4.03 -17.82 14.34
C ASP A 51 3.25 -18.41 13.14
N ALA A 52 1.96 -18.67 13.33
CA ALA A 52 1.09 -19.15 12.26
C ALA A 52 1.00 -18.19 11.05
N ALA A 53 1.23 -16.90 11.24
CA ALA A 53 1.27 -15.93 10.14
C ALA A 53 2.57 -16.04 9.32
N CYS A 54 3.64 -16.64 9.84
CA CYS A 54 4.96 -16.59 9.20
C CYS A 54 5.23 -17.71 8.19
N SER A 55 4.31 -18.67 8.04
CA SER A 55 4.44 -19.80 7.13
C SER A 55 3.15 -20.06 6.33
N GLY A 56 3.19 -21.01 5.38
CA GLY A 56 2.00 -21.49 4.68
C GLY A 56 1.45 -20.58 3.58
N LYS A 57 2.19 -19.55 3.16
CA LYS A 57 1.84 -18.72 2.00
C LYS A 57 2.81 -19.01 0.86
N TYR A 58 2.28 -19.07 -0.36
CA TYR A 58 3.03 -19.35 -1.58
C TYR A 58 2.68 -18.31 -2.65
N ASP A 59 3.61 -18.04 -3.56
CA ASP A 59 3.32 -17.22 -4.73
C ASP A 59 2.50 -17.99 -5.79
N SER A 60 2.16 -17.31 -6.88
CA SER A 60 1.40 -17.90 -8.00
C SER A 60 2.12 -19.05 -8.72
N GLU A 61 3.43 -19.20 -8.51
CA GLU A 61 4.25 -20.27 -9.07
C GLU A 61 4.49 -21.41 -8.05
N GLY A 62 3.92 -21.32 -6.85
CA GLY A 62 4.05 -22.33 -5.80
C GLY A 62 5.33 -22.21 -4.97
N TYR A 63 6.09 -21.11 -5.07
CA TYR A 63 7.26 -20.89 -4.23
C TYR A 63 6.85 -20.35 -2.86
N PRO A 64 7.44 -20.86 -1.76
CA PRO A 64 7.12 -20.38 -0.42
C PRO A 64 7.52 -18.91 -0.25
N LEU A 65 6.63 -18.14 0.36
CA LEU A 65 6.86 -16.74 0.71
C LEU A 65 7.39 -16.63 2.14
N VAL A 66 8.27 -15.66 2.37
CA VAL A 66 8.86 -15.37 3.68
C VAL A 66 8.33 -14.04 4.19
N MET A 67 7.93 -14.01 5.47
CA MET A 67 7.57 -12.79 6.18
C MET A 67 8.77 -11.84 6.23
N VAL A 68 8.56 -10.59 5.79
CA VAL A 68 9.62 -9.56 5.81
C VAL A 68 9.22 -8.29 6.54
N PHE A 69 7.93 -8.09 6.77
CA PHE A 69 7.42 -7.02 7.61
C PHE A 69 6.10 -7.43 8.23
N SER A 70 5.91 -7.06 9.49
CA SER A 70 4.62 -7.11 10.16
C SER A 70 4.50 -5.98 11.17
N ASP A 71 3.28 -5.52 11.43
CA ASP A 71 2.98 -4.62 12.54
C ASP A 71 1.63 -5.00 13.11
N GLU A 72 1.64 -5.46 14.37
CA GLU A 72 0.42 -5.85 15.06
C GLU A 72 -0.21 -4.68 15.83
N PHE A 73 0.47 -3.53 15.93
CA PHE A 73 -0.02 -2.36 16.66
C PHE A 73 -0.42 -2.61 18.13
N ASN A 74 0.15 -3.66 18.75
CA ASN A 74 -0.14 -4.08 20.13
C ASN A 74 0.46 -3.17 21.22
N MET A 75 1.47 -2.38 20.88
CA MET A 75 2.05 -1.40 21.80
C MET A 75 1.19 -0.14 21.83
N ASP A 76 0.52 0.14 22.95
CA ASP A 76 -0.36 1.28 23.11
C ASP A 76 0.38 2.63 23.12
N ASN A 77 -0.32 3.67 22.67
CA ASN A 77 0.08 5.07 22.64
C ASN A 77 1.37 5.34 21.84
N ARG A 78 1.61 4.60 20.75
CA ARG A 78 2.67 4.95 19.79
C ARG A 78 2.43 6.34 19.21
N SER A 79 3.50 7.10 19.07
CA SER A 79 3.52 8.38 18.36
C SER A 79 4.07 8.15 16.96
N PHE A 80 3.32 8.60 15.95
CA PHE A 80 3.77 8.55 14.55
C PHE A 80 4.34 9.87 14.07
N VAL A 81 4.56 10.84 14.98
CA VAL A 81 5.34 12.04 14.68
C VAL A 81 6.70 11.62 14.13
N ASP A 82 7.23 12.40 13.18
CA ASP A 82 8.49 12.04 12.54
C ASP A 82 9.61 11.77 13.56
N GLY A 83 10.41 10.74 13.26
CA GLY A 83 11.47 10.24 14.15
C GLY A 83 11.03 9.42 15.37
N HIS A 84 9.74 9.30 15.69
CA HIS A 84 9.27 8.61 16.92
C HIS A 84 8.92 7.13 16.71
N ASP A 85 8.60 6.73 15.48
CA ASP A 85 8.28 5.36 15.13
C ASP A 85 9.23 4.81 14.04
N PRO A 86 9.79 3.60 14.22
CA PRO A 86 10.77 3.06 13.29
C PRO A 86 10.16 2.59 11.96
N LYS A 87 8.84 2.32 11.91
CA LYS A 87 8.15 1.75 10.75
C LYS A 87 7.30 2.78 10.01
N TRP A 88 6.64 3.68 10.75
CA TRP A 88 5.65 4.62 10.20
C TRP A 88 6.00 6.07 10.51
N THR A 89 5.64 6.99 9.63
CA THR A 89 5.67 8.44 9.87
C THR A 89 4.34 9.02 9.43
N ALA A 90 3.70 9.81 10.29
CA ALA A 90 2.55 10.62 9.96
C ALA A 90 3.01 11.86 9.18
N ILE A 91 2.26 12.23 8.16
CA ILE A 91 2.57 13.40 7.34
C ILE A 91 1.44 14.41 7.30
N ALA A 92 1.83 15.68 7.26
CA ALA A 92 0.93 16.80 6.97
C ALA A 92 0.97 17.17 5.49
N GLY A 93 -0.13 17.70 4.97
CA GLY A 93 -0.23 18.13 3.57
C GLY A 93 -1.64 18.02 3.02
N PHE A 94 -1.76 17.85 1.70
CA PHE A 94 -3.05 17.73 1.02
C PHE A 94 -3.02 16.60 -0.01
N PRO A 95 -4.14 15.89 -0.24
CA PRO A 95 -4.24 14.87 -1.29
C PRO A 95 -3.95 15.45 -2.69
N GLU A 96 -4.40 16.67 -2.93
CA GLU A 96 -4.13 17.40 -4.16
C GLU A 96 -4.18 18.91 -3.91
N ARG A 97 -3.67 19.68 -4.89
CA ARG A 97 -3.70 21.14 -4.86
C ARG A 97 -5.08 21.72 -5.17
N LYS A 98 -5.93 21.00 -5.92
CA LYS A 98 -7.28 21.47 -6.29
C LYS A 98 -8.27 21.33 -5.14
N GLN A 99 -9.34 22.12 -5.15
CA GLN A 99 -10.30 22.14 -4.04
C GLN A 99 -11.31 20.97 -4.05
N ALA A 100 -11.05 19.86 -4.76
CA ALA A 100 -12.03 18.78 -4.91
C ALA A 100 -12.17 17.91 -3.65
N HIS A 101 -11.13 17.85 -2.81
CA HIS A 101 -11.16 17.15 -1.51
C HIS A 101 -11.46 18.09 -0.33
N LEU A 102 -12.28 17.66 0.63
CA LEU A 102 -12.57 18.47 1.82
C LEU A 102 -11.56 18.28 2.97
N ASN A 103 -10.62 17.34 2.82
CA ASN A 103 -9.66 16.97 3.86
C ASN A 103 -8.25 17.53 3.64
N GLY A 104 -7.56 17.81 4.74
CA GLY A 104 -6.11 18.01 4.83
C GLY A 104 -5.49 16.94 5.73
N TYR A 105 -4.26 16.55 5.40
CA TYR A 105 -3.50 15.62 6.22
C TYR A 105 -2.85 16.32 7.40
N THR A 106 -2.86 15.65 8.55
CA THR A 106 -2.22 16.12 9.79
C THR A 106 -1.31 15.04 10.37
N ASP A 107 -0.20 15.46 10.96
CA ASP A 107 0.81 14.64 11.63
C ASP A 107 0.67 14.65 13.16
N LEU A 108 -0.40 15.27 13.69
CA LEU A 108 -0.67 15.33 15.12
C LEU A 108 -1.02 13.95 15.69
N ALA A 109 -0.37 13.58 16.80
CA ALA A 109 -0.55 12.28 17.46
C ALA A 109 -2.00 11.98 17.90
N GLU A 110 -2.82 13.00 18.13
CA GLU A 110 -4.24 12.82 18.48
C GLU A 110 -5.10 12.28 17.31
N TYR A 111 -4.57 12.30 16.08
CA TYR A 111 -5.22 11.79 14.87
C TYR A 111 -4.77 10.38 14.48
N ALA A 112 -3.54 9.99 14.83
CA ALA A 112 -3.02 8.65 14.60
C ALA A 112 -2.24 8.15 15.81
N THR A 113 -2.69 7.05 16.40
CA THR A 113 -2.02 6.38 17.52
C THR A 113 -2.47 4.93 17.62
N THR A 114 -1.79 4.12 18.42
CA THR A 114 -2.23 2.75 18.74
C THR A 114 -2.95 2.72 20.08
N ARG A 115 -4.06 1.96 20.18
CA ARG A 115 -4.72 1.73 21.47
C ARG A 115 -5.59 0.49 21.44
N GLY A 116 -5.43 -0.40 22.41
CA GLY A 116 -6.23 -1.62 22.52
C GLY A 116 -5.93 -2.60 21.41
N GLY A 117 -4.65 -2.74 21.06
CA GLY A 117 -4.19 -3.70 20.06
C GLY A 117 -4.40 -3.28 18.61
N VAL A 118 -4.68 -2.02 18.32
CA VAL A 118 -5.02 -1.57 16.95
C VAL A 118 -4.46 -0.19 16.66
N LEU A 119 -4.07 0.06 15.40
CA LEU A 119 -3.83 1.41 14.88
C LEU A 119 -5.15 2.15 14.75
N LYS A 120 -5.32 3.29 15.44
CA LYS A 120 -6.49 4.16 15.33
C LYS A 120 -6.18 5.37 14.46
N LEU A 121 -6.96 5.55 13.39
CA LEU A 121 -6.94 6.77 12.58
C LEU A 121 -8.25 7.53 12.73
N LYS A 122 -8.17 8.77 13.20
CA LYS A 122 -9.33 9.61 13.54
C LYS A 122 -9.57 10.68 12.47
N VAL A 123 -10.82 10.87 12.09
CA VAL A 123 -11.27 12.00 11.27
C VAL A 123 -11.94 13.05 12.17
N ALA A 124 -11.65 14.33 11.95
CA ALA A 124 -12.32 15.42 12.68
C ALA A 124 -12.67 16.60 11.76
N SER A 125 -13.84 17.21 12.00
CA SER A 125 -14.22 18.51 11.42
C SER A 125 -13.46 19.62 12.14
N ARG A 126 -12.21 19.80 11.72
CA ARG A 126 -11.30 20.83 12.21
C ARG A 126 -10.54 21.35 11.02
N GLN A 127 -10.51 22.66 10.88
CA GLN A 127 -9.89 23.29 9.73
C GLN A 127 -8.38 23.07 9.75
N THR A 128 -7.87 22.38 8.73
CA THR A 128 -6.44 22.22 8.48
C THR A 128 -6.01 23.33 7.54
N GLY A 129 -5.27 24.30 8.06
CA GLY A 129 -4.61 25.34 7.27
C GLY A 129 -3.11 25.08 7.23
N GLN A 130 -2.55 25.03 6.04
CA GLN A 130 -1.09 25.02 5.87
C GLN A 130 -0.72 26.24 5.04
N SER A 131 0.16 27.08 5.60
CA SER A 131 0.78 28.16 4.85
C SER A 131 1.59 27.52 3.73
N ALA A 132 1.19 27.80 2.49
CA ALA A 132 2.00 27.38 1.36
C ALA A 132 3.34 28.15 1.39
N ALA A 133 4.37 27.60 0.74
CA ALA A 133 5.66 28.27 0.63
C ALA A 133 5.47 29.72 0.10
N PRO A 134 6.39 30.66 0.40
CA PRO A 134 6.29 32.04 -0.07
C PRO A 134 6.01 32.10 -1.58
N GLY A 135 4.96 32.83 -1.97
CA GLY A 135 4.51 32.93 -3.37
C GLY A 135 3.39 31.96 -3.78
N TYR A 136 2.90 31.10 -2.89
CA TYR A 136 1.77 30.19 -3.15
C TYR A 136 0.54 30.55 -2.30
N PRO A 137 -0.69 30.38 -2.82
CA PRO A 137 -1.92 30.64 -2.06
C PRO A 137 -2.04 29.65 -0.90
N SER A 138 -2.45 30.14 0.27
CA SER A 138 -2.75 29.28 1.41
C SER A 138 -3.96 28.39 1.10
N ILE A 139 -3.85 27.11 1.40
CA ILE A 139 -4.93 26.13 1.21
C ILE A 139 -5.52 25.82 2.58
N SER A 140 -6.85 25.79 2.65
CA SER A 140 -7.58 25.45 3.86
C SER A 140 -8.64 24.39 3.58
N ARG A 141 -8.76 23.43 4.48
CA ARG A 141 -9.65 22.25 4.34
C ARG A 141 -10.49 22.06 5.60
N THR A 142 -11.73 21.63 5.42
CA THR A 142 -12.72 21.50 6.50
C THR A 142 -12.42 20.35 7.46
N PHE A 143 -11.87 19.24 6.95
CA PHE A 143 -11.59 18.05 7.74
C PHE A 143 -10.10 17.81 7.89
N SER A 144 -9.68 17.44 9.09
CA SER A 144 -8.34 16.96 9.39
C SER A 144 -8.35 15.43 9.46
N VAL A 145 -7.45 14.79 8.73
CA VAL A 145 -7.32 13.33 8.69
C VAL A 145 -5.84 12.92 8.75
N PRO A 146 -5.47 11.79 9.36
CA PRO A 146 -4.09 11.33 9.34
C PRO A 146 -3.75 10.62 8.03
N MET A 147 -2.48 10.68 7.64
CA MET A 147 -1.89 9.79 6.64
C MET A 147 -0.55 9.27 7.18
N LEU A 148 -0.41 7.95 7.25
CA LEU A 148 0.84 7.29 7.66
C LEU A 148 1.55 6.72 6.43
N GLN A 149 2.89 6.74 6.46
CA GLN A 149 3.72 6.12 5.43
C GLN A 149 4.98 5.48 6.00
N SER A 150 5.48 4.44 5.35
CA SER A 150 6.79 3.82 5.58
C SER A 150 7.85 4.28 4.56
N TRP A 151 7.60 5.42 3.92
CA TRP A 151 8.44 5.95 2.84
C TRP A 151 9.91 6.11 3.27
N ASN A 152 10.84 5.64 2.43
CA ASN A 152 12.28 5.58 2.71
C ASN A 152 12.68 4.83 4.01
N LYS A 153 11.76 4.08 4.64
CA LYS A 153 12.04 3.21 5.78
C LYS A 153 12.14 1.75 5.34
N PHE A 154 11.10 1.26 4.68
CA PHE A 154 10.99 -0.13 4.26
C PHE A 154 10.70 -0.24 2.76
N CYS A 155 11.34 -1.20 2.09
CA CYS A 155 11.09 -1.55 0.70
C CYS A 155 11.01 -3.06 0.53
N PHE A 156 10.16 -3.49 -0.39
CA PHE A 156 10.01 -4.89 -0.77
C PHE A 156 9.66 -4.98 -2.26
N MET A 157 9.86 -6.15 -2.86
CA MET A 157 9.56 -6.39 -4.27
C MET A 157 8.74 -7.66 -4.43
N GLY A 158 7.56 -7.52 -5.03
CA GLY A 158 6.64 -8.63 -5.24
C GLY A 158 6.15 -9.28 -3.94
N GLY A 159 5.36 -10.33 -4.08
CA GLY A 159 4.87 -11.13 -2.96
C GLY A 159 3.43 -10.83 -2.56
N TYR A 160 3.16 -10.96 -1.27
CA TYR A 160 1.80 -11.01 -0.71
C TYR A 160 1.66 -10.01 0.43
N VAL A 161 0.58 -9.24 0.41
CA VAL A 161 0.22 -8.27 1.43
C VAL A 161 -1.13 -8.66 2.03
N GLU A 162 -1.20 -8.66 3.36
CA GLU A 162 -2.43 -8.93 4.10
C GLU A 162 -2.66 -7.77 5.06
N ILE A 163 -3.90 -7.27 5.08
CA ILE A 163 -4.34 -6.27 6.06
C ILE A 163 -5.64 -6.76 6.69
N SER A 164 -5.79 -6.52 7.98
CA SER A 164 -7.08 -6.65 8.68
C SER A 164 -7.52 -5.27 9.09
N ALA A 165 -8.70 -4.83 8.64
CA ALA A 165 -9.17 -3.48 8.88
C ALA A 165 -10.66 -3.40 9.16
N ARG A 166 -11.04 -2.46 10.03
CA ARG A 166 -12.43 -2.05 10.22
C ARG A 166 -12.61 -0.63 9.71
N LEU A 167 -13.47 -0.50 8.69
CA LEU A 167 -13.79 0.75 8.01
C LEU A 167 -14.61 1.70 8.91
N PRO A 168 -14.52 3.03 8.70
CA PRO A 168 -15.26 4.01 9.49
C PRO A 168 -16.67 4.17 8.91
N GLY A 169 -17.63 4.44 9.78
CA GLY A 169 -19.02 4.69 9.38
C GLY A 169 -19.74 3.47 8.80
N ALA A 170 -20.96 3.69 8.33
CA ALA A 170 -21.73 2.68 7.61
C ALA A 170 -21.29 2.63 6.14
N ALA A 171 -21.37 1.45 5.51
CA ALA A 171 -21.03 1.26 4.09
C ALA A 171 -21.88 2.12 3.13
N THR A 172 -23.02 2.65 3.58
CA THR A 172 -23.92 3.52 2.82
C THR A 172 -23.70 5.00 3.10
N GLN A 173 -22.85 5.37 4.07
CA GLN A 173 -22.64 6.75 4.47
C GLN A 173 -21.55 7.41 3.61
N PRO A 174 -21.89 8.35 2.72
CA PRO A 174 -20.91 8.99 1.86
C PRO A 174 -19.99 9.93 2.64
N GLY A 175 -18.80 10.18 2.08
CA GLY A 175 -17.90 11.25 2.52
C GLY A 175 -16.59 10.80 3.14
N MET A 176 -16.42 9.52 3.50
CA MET A 176 -15.14 8.98 3.93
C MET A 176 -14.56 8.02 2.88
N GLN A 177 -13.27 8.20 2.58
CA GLN A 177 -12.51 7.30 1.72
C GLN A 177 -11.35 6.73 2.54
N ALA A 178 -11.52 5.50 3.02
CA ALA A 178 -10.45 4.77 3.68
C ALA A 178 -9.55 4.14 2.62
N GLN A 179 -8.24 4.27 2.79
CA GLN A 179 -7.27 3.82 1.80
C GLN A 179 -6.04 3.17 2.44
N PHE A 180 -5.62 2.05 1.86
CA PHE A 180 -4.32 1.44 2.08
C PHE A 180 -3.69 1.15 0.71
N SER A 181 -2.52 1.72 0.47
CA SER A 181 -1.86 1.65 -0.83
C SER A 181 -0.38 1.36 -0.68
N LEU A 182 0.16 0.66 -1.66
CA LEU A 182 1.59 0.53 -1.89
C LEU A 182 2.01 1.63 -2.86
N VAL A 183 3.02 2.40 -2.50
CA VAL A 183 3.51 3.50 -3.34
C VAL A 183 5.01 3.32 -3.53
N GLY A 184 5.45 3.29 -4.78
CA GLY A 184 6.86 3.21 -5.14
C GLY A 184 7.61 4.46 -4.71
N ASN A 185 8.93 4.33 -4.48
CA ASN A 185 9.72 5.36 -3.82
C ASN A 185 9.73 6.74 -4.54
N LEU A 186 9.43 6.76 -5.84
CA LEU A 186 9.42 7.97 -6.68
C LEU A 186 8.06 8.69 -6.73
N ALA A 187 6.98 8.10 -6.20
CA ALA A 187 5.66 8.71 -6.17
C ALA A 187 5.27 9.20 -4.77
N ARG A 188 4.37 10.17 -4.73
CA ARG A 188 3.79 10.72 -3.49
C ARG A 188 2.30 10.90 -3.67
N VAL A 189 1.51 10.38 -2.73
CA VAL A 189 0.06 10.63 -2.68
C VAL A 189 -0.23 12.12 -2.53
N THR A 190 0.62 12.86 -1.81
CA THR A 190 0.50 14.32 -1.61
C THR A 190 1.03 15.17 -2.77
N ALA A 191 1.63 14.54 -3.79
CA ALA A 191 2.03 15.21 -5.03
C ALA A 191 1.48 14.39 -6.21
N ALA A 192 0.17 14.55 -6.45
CA ALA A 192 -0.59 13.79 -7.44
C ALA A 192 0.06 13.78 -8.83
N GLU A 193 0.80 14.83 -9.19
CA GLU A 193 1.56 14.96 -10.45
C GLU A 193 2.57 13.82 -10.66
N THR A 194 3.07 13.22 -9.57
CA THR A 194 4.01 12.09 -9.62
C THR A 194 3.35 10.77 -10.08
N MET A 195 2.02 10.74 -10.17
CA MET A 195 1.21 9.56 -10.46
C MET A 195 0.31 9.73 -11.70
N VAL A 196 0.29 10.93 -12.30
CA VAL A 196 -0.53 11.25 -13.47
C VAL A 196 -0.14 10.38 -14.65
N GLY A 197 -1.15 9.88 -15.39
CA GLY A 197 -0.93 9.12 -16.63
C GLY A 197 -0.28 7.76 -16.42
N VAL A 198 -0.33 7.23 -15.21
CA VAL A 198 0.15 5.88 -14.86
C VAL A 198 -0.70 5.23 -13.76
N TRP A 199 -1.28 5.99 -12.83
CA TRP A 199 -2.26 5.46 -11.88
C TRP A 199 -3.67 5.43 -12.47
N PRO A 200 -4.52 4.43 -12.15
CA PRO A 200 -4.26 3.15 -11.46
C PRO A 200 -3.72 2.00 -12.35
N TRP A 201 -3.08 2.30 -13.48
CA TRP A 201 -2.90 1.34 -14.57
C TRP A 201 -1.59 0.56 -14.53
N SER A 202 -1.69 -0.74 -14.30
CA SER A 202 -0.56 -1.68 -14.35
C SER A 202 -0.89 -2.87 -15.25
N TYR A 203 -0.90 -2.65 -16.56
CA TYR A 203 -1.12 -3.70 -17.56
C TYR A 203 0.18 -4.41 -17.93
N ASP A 204 0.16 -5.76 -17.95
CA ASP A 204 1.18 -6.57 -18.65
C ASP A 204 0.63 -7.16 -19.96
N ASP A 205 -0.66 -6.96 -20.24
CA ASP A 205 -1.33 -7.42 -21.46
C ASP A 205 -1.66 -6.24 -22.39
N CYS A 206 -1.68 -6.51 -23.69
CA CYS A 206 -2.06 -5.55 -24.73
C CYS A 206 -3.37 -6.00 -25.39
N PRO A 207 -4.53 -5.64 -24.80
CA PRO A 207 -5.82 -6.03 -25.35
C PRO A 207 -6.02 -5.42 -26.74
N PRO A 208 -6.74 -6.11 -27.66
CA PRO A 208 -7.10 -5.57 -28.96
C PRO A 208 -7.84 -4.23 -28.83
N GLN A 209 -7.62 -3.32 -29.77
CA GLN A 209 -8.18 -1.95 -29.72
C GLN A 209 -9.72 -1.90 -29.76
N ASN A 210 -10.37 -2.97 -30.26
CA ASN A 210 -11.81 -3.13 -30.28
C ASN A 210 -12.39 -3.81 -29.03
N ASP A 211 -11.56 -4.14 -28.04
CA ASP A 211 -12.01 -4.67 -26.76
C ASP A 211 -12.64 -3.55 -25.93
N VAL A 212 -13.92 -3.30 -26.20
CA VAL A 212 -14.76 -2.36 -25.43
C VAL A 212 -14.85 -2.73 -23.95
N ALA A 213 -14.57 -3.98 -23.59
CA ALA A 213 -14.56 -4.42 -22.20
C ALA A 213 -13.23 -4.09 -21.51
N ALA A 214 -12.09 -3.96 -22.19
CA ALA A 214 -10.83 -3.50 -21.58
C ALA A 214 -10.93 -2.08 -20.97
N ASN A 215 -12.01 -1.35 -21.27
CA ASN A 215 -12.35 0.01 -20.85
C ASN A 215 -11.32 1.08 -21.24
N GLN A 216 -10.07 0.72 -21.58
CA GLN A 216 -8.96 1.64 -21.85
C GLN A 216 -7.91 0.98 -22.74
N ASP A 217 -7.39 1.72 -23.72
CA ASP A 217 -6.18 1.38 -24.47
C ASP A 217 -4.94 1.66 -23.58
N PRO A 218 -4.17 0.66 -23.15
CA PRO A 218 -3.00 0.87 -22.28
C PRO A 218 -1.94 1.80 -22.89
N SER A 219 -1.84 1.88 -24.23
CA SER A 219 -0.82 2.66 -24.92
C SER A 219 -1.02 4.18 -24.79
N VAL A 220 -2.26 4.63 -24.58
CA VAL A 220 -2.60 6.04 -24.35
C VAL A 220 -2.63 6.40 -22.86
N LYS A 221 -2.74 5.39 -22.00
CA LYS A 221 -2.90 5.56 -20.55
C LYS A 221 -1.62 5.35 -19.76
N GLN A 222 -0.66 4.60 -20.29
CA GLN A 222 0.71 4.50 -19.77
C GLN A 222 1.65 5.19 -20.76
N THR A 223 2.33 6.25 -20.31
CA THR A 223 3.27 7.00 -21.17
C THR A 223 4.32 6.07 -21.80
N ILE A 224 4.93 5.22 -20.98
CA ILE A 224 5.89 4.20 -21.41
C ILE A 224 5.21 2.83 -21.35
N SER A 225 4.71 2.33 -22.49
CA SER A 225 3.87 1.14 -22.57
C SER A 225 4.55 0.00 -23.34
N LYS A 226 4.38 -1.23 -22.86
CA LYS A 226 4.76 -2.47 -23.56
C LYS A 226 4.11 -2.58 -24.94
N CYS A 227 2.89 -2.05 -25.10
CA CYS A 227 2.12 -2.18 -26.33
C CYS A 227 2.66 -1.35 -27.49
N LYS A 228 3.68 -0.52 -27.26
CA LYS A 228 4.41 0.24 -28.29
C LYS A 228 5.64 -0.50 -28.83
N GLY A 229 5.91 -1.72 -28.35
CA GLY A 229 6.98 -2.59 -28.83
C GLY A 229 8.34 -2.39 -28.15
N ALA A 230 9.27 -3.30 -28.45
CA ALA A 230 10.58 -3.39 -27.81
C ALA A 230 11.43 -2.12 -27.99
N GLU A 231 11.58 -1.64 -29.23
CA GLU A 231 12.34 -0.43 -29.55
C GLU A 231 11.85 0.79 -28.74
N PHE A 232 10.53 0.93 -28.62
CA PHE A 232 9.94 2.03 -27.86
C PHE A 232 10.25 1.93 -26.37
N THR A 233 10.29 0.73 -25.78
CA THR A 233 10.63 0.56 -24.35
C THR A 233 12.12 0.72 -24.08
N GLU A 234 12.96 0.23 -24.98
CA GLU A 234 14.43 0.24 -24.84
C GLU A 234 15.01 1.65 -24.89
N GLN A 235 14.42 2.57 -25.67
CA GLN A 235 14.86 3.97 -25.70
C GLN A 235 14.78 4.68 -24.33
N TYR A 236 14.00 4.15 -23.38
CA TYR A 236 13.89 4.63 -22.01
C TYR A 236 14.74 3.82 -21.01
N GLY A 237 15.59 2.91 -21.49
CA GLY A 237 16.43 2.04 -20.65
C GLY A 237 15.66 0.90 -19.96
N LEU A 238 14.45 0.58 -20.42
CA LEU A 238 13.69 -0.57 -19.94
C LEU A 238 14.04 -1.81 -20.78
N ALA A 239 13.80 -3.00 -20.23
CA ALA A 239 13.92 -4.25 -20.98
C ALA A 239 12.90 -4.30 -22.14
N ALA A 240 13.25 -5.02 -23.20
CA ALA A 240 12.37 -5.25 -24.35
C ALA A 240 10.95 -5.65 -23.91
N ASN A 241 9.94 -4.93 -24.42
CA ASN A 241 8.52 -5.18 -24.12
C ASN A 241 8.19 -5.08 -22.62
N LYS A 242 8.89 -4.20 -21.88
CA LYS A 242 8.54 -3.84 -20.50
C LYS A 242 8.22 -2.35 -20.40
N GLY A 243 6.96 -2.04 -20.10
CA GLY A 243 6.49 -0.69 -19.84
C GLY A 243 6.68 -0.26 -18.38
N ARG A 244 6.39 1.01 -18.09
CA ARG A 244 6.36 1.55 -16.73
C ARG A 244 5.00 1.24 -16.09
N GLY A 245 5.00 0.49 -14.99
CA GLY A 245 3.81 0.22 -14.20
C GLY A 245 3.35 1.41 -13.34
N ALA A 246 2.14 1.30 -12.79
CA ALA A 246 1.60 2.29 -11.85
C ALA A 246 2.52 2.40 -10.62
N PRO A 247 2.93 3.62 -10.23
CA PRO A 247 3.75 3.81 -9.04
C PRO A 247 2.93 3.74 -7.74
N GLN A 248 1.62 3.50 -7.85
CA GLN A 248 0.72 3.26 -6.73
C GLN A 248 -0.20 2.08 -7.06
N ILE A 249 -0.33 1.16 -6.12
CA ILE A 249 -1.29 0.05 -6.13
C ILE A 249 -2.17 0.21 -4.89
N ASP A 250 -3.48 0.29 -5.09
CA ASP A 250 -4.44 0.34 -3.99
C ASP A 250 -4.79 -1.08 -3.56
N ILE A 251 -4.45 -1.44 -2.32
CA ILE A 251 -4.88 -2.71 -1.72
C ILE A 251 -6.32 -2.56 -1.20
N LEU A 252 -6.62 -1.37 -0.66
CA LEU A 252 -7.95 -0.99 -0.20
C LEU A 252 -8.18 0.46 -0.60
N ARG A 253 -9.31 0.72 -1.26
CA ARG A 253 -9.87 2.06 -1.43
C ARG A 253 -11.39 1.96 -1.34
N ALA A 254 -11.93 2.26 -0.18
CA ALA A 254 -13.36 2.11 0.07
C ALA A 254 -14.12 3.42 -0.17
N PHE A 255 -15.22 3.34 -0.91
CA PHE A 255 -16.23 4.39 -1.05
C PHE A 255 -17.58 3.88 -0.56
N ALA A 256 -18.46 4.79 -0.15
CA ALA A 256 -19.83 4.42 0.17
C ALA A 256 -20.60 4.04 -1.10
N GLY A 257 -21.39 2.97 -1.03
CA GLY A 257 -22.22 2.55 -2.15
C GLY A 257 -22.75 1.12 -2.04
N THR A 258 -23.66 0.78 -2.95
CA THR A 258 -24.23 -0.56 -3.10
C THR A 258 -23.81 -1.12 -4.46
N HIS A 259 -22.57 -1.58 -4.58
CA HIS A 259 -22.07 -2.19 -5.82
C HIS A 259 -21.99 -3.71 -5.70
N GLN A 260 -22.51 -4.43 -6.70
CA GLN A 260 -22.21 -5.85 -6.90
C GLN A 260 -21.05 -5.95 -7.90
N GLY A 261 -19.93 -6.53 -7.47
CA GLY A 261 -18.73 -6.67 -8.29
C GLY A 261 -18.94 -7.61 -9.48
N ASP A 262 -18.46 -7.19 -10.66
CA ASP A 262 -18.40 -7.99 -11.89
C ASP A 262 -16.92 -8.37 -12.14
N TYR A 263 -16.47 -9.46 -11.50
CA TYR A 263 -15.08 -9.93 -11.56
C TYR A 263 -14.75 -10.43 -12.98
N LYS A 264 -13.81 -9.75 -13.66
CA LYS A 264 -13.30 -10.17 -14.98
C LYS A 264 -11.79 -10.39 -14.94
N THR A 265 -11.35 -11.39 -15.69
CA THR A 265 -10.02 -12.03 -15.63
C THR A 265 -8.82 -11.09 -15.86
N HIS A 266 -9.01 -9.89 -16.43
CA HIS A 266 -7.93 -8.94 -16.76
C HIS A 266 -8.22 -7.49 -16.33
N LYS A 267 -9.08 -7.28 -15.33
CA LYS A 267 -9.46 -5.94 -14.87
C LYS A 267 -8.94 -5.60 -13.49
N VAL A 268 -8.47 -4.36 -13.34
CA VAL A 268 -8.35 -3.72 -12.03
C VAL A 268 -9.77 -3.45 -11.53
N ASP A 269 -10.22 -4.23 -10.56
CA ASP A 269 -11.49 -4.00 -9.88
C ASP A 269 -11.31 -2.94 -8.77
N THR A 270 -12.29 -2.07 -8.63
CA THR A 270 -12.38 -1.07 -7.55
C THR A 270 -13.15 -1.64 -6.35
N GLY A 271 -13.02 -2.94 -6.10
CA GLY A 271 -13.94 -3.79 -5.33
C GLY A 271 -14.22 -3.41 -3.88
N ALA A 272 -15.30 -4.00 -3.34
CA ALA A 272 -15.70 -4.00 -1.93
C ALA A 272 -15.87 -5.44 -1.41
N CYS A 273 -15.77 -5.63 -0.09
CA CYS A 273 -15.93 -6.93 0.57
C CYS A 273 -17.40 -7.42 0.51
N PRO A 274 -17.65 -8.72 0.29
CA PRO A 274 -18.98 -9.29 0.44
C PRO A 274 -19.46 -9.13 1.89
N ALA A 275 -20.76 -8.90 2.07
CA ALA A 275 -21.37 -8.88 3.40
C ALA A 275 -21.16 -10.26 4.06
N GLU A 276 -20.56 -10.28 5.25
CA GLU A 276 -20.63 -11.45 6.12
C GLU A 276 -22.12 -11.77 6.34
N THR A 277 -22.56 -12.90 5.81
CA THR A 277 -23.71 -13.60 6.37
C THR A 277 -23.38 -13.88 7.83
N GLN A 278 -24.01 -13.13 8.73
CA GLN A 278 -24.04 -13.49 10.14
C GLN A 278 -24.53 -14.94 10.24
N ALA A 279 -23.63 -15.86 10.58
CA ALA A 279 -24.04 -17.12 11.15
C ALA A 279 -24.67 -16.81 12.51
N VAL A 280 -25.88 -17.36 12.69
CA VAL A 280 -26.80 -17.23 13.83
C VAL A 280 -26.12 -17.37 15.18
#